data_AF-B4LV72-F1
#
_entry.id   AF-B4LV72-F1
#
_cell.length_a   1.000
_cell.length_b   1.000
_cell.length_c   1.000
_cell.angle_alpha   90.00
_cell.angle_beta   90.00
_cell.angle_gamma   90.00
#
_symmetry.space_group_name_H-M   'P 1'
#
loop_
_entity.id
_entity.type
_entity.pdbx_description
1 polymer ?
#
loop_
_entity_poly.entity_id
_entity_poly.type
_entity_poly.pdbx_seq_one_letter_code
_entity_poly.pdbx_strand_id
1 'polypeptide(L)'
;MVRYVPRLADGQRVKLSWPLAVFRFNHIFWPDDASTSSNWRRLDYGIALIGCLIFMLHNDAELRYLRFHRSNIDTLLTGMPTYVILVEAQLRTLDILWHRNQLRQLLQTYFSSIYVDRDAEPQLFRQIEFKMLPNRLVASLYLIAVSGYMIAPIVMLITGQKDFVFPMITPFNAQPLYIFVPLVLSSVWVALSIDTMAFGETTLLCELVAHLKGRYVLLQRDMNSSIDLILAARQRPHMAQQMRELLVQTLHRNVALNRFGEQLEAHFSVRLFIMFACSAILLCALGFKTYVSPTGTYIYPMWFGAKTMELLSLGQLGSELAYMTDSLSTMYYQSNWEQVLYYSTNPYENLRLLKVVVIAIEMNCKPYYMMGLKYFRVSLQAVLKILQGAFSYFTFLTSIR
;
A
#
# COMPACT_ATOMS: atom_id res chain seq x y z
N MET A 1 -8.26 -23.97 -9.71
CA MET A 1 -8.57 -22.79 -8.88
C MET A 1 -8.21 -21.52 -9.65
N VAL A 2 -9.11 -20.54 -9.80
CA VAL A 2 -8.87 -19.36 -10.66
C VAL A 2 -8.77 -18.09 -9.81
N ARG A 3 -7.59 -17.46 -9.82
CA ARG A 3 -7.34 -16.18 -9.14
C ARG A 3 -7.95 -15.03 -9.93
N TYR A 4 -8.51 -14.04 -9.23
CA TYR A 4 -9.11 -12.86 -9.85
C TYR A 4 -8.14 -12.22 -10.86
N VAL A 5 -8.64 -11.93 -12.06
CA VAL A 5 -7.91 -11.21 -13.12
C VAL A 5 -8.54 -9.84 -13.26
N PRO A 6 -7.80 -8.77 -12.98
CA PRO A 6 -8.22 -7.41 -13.25
C PRO A 6 -8.64 -7.18 -14.71
N ARG A 7 -9.80 -6.55 -14.90
CA ARG A 7 -10.32 -6.16 -16.21
C ARG A 7 -10.74 -4.69 -16.19
N LEU A 8 -10.49 -4.01 -17.30
CA LEU A 8 -10.98 -2.67 -17.58
C LEU A 8 -12.50 -2.68 -17.79
N ALA A 9 -13.10 -1.49 -17.85
CA ALA A 9 -14.54 -1.32 -18.10
C ALA A 9 -15.02 -1.93 -19.43
N ASP A 10 -14.14 -2.00 -20.43
CA ASP A 10 -14.39 -2.61 -21.74
C ASP A 10 -14.20 -4.15 -21.74
N GLY A 11 -13.82 -4.73 -20.59
CA GLY A 11 -13.57 -6.15 -20.43
C GLY A 11 -12.15 -6.60 -20.80
N GLN A 12 -11.29 -5.70 -21.29
CA GLN A 12 -9.89 -6.04 -21.59
C GLN A 12 -9.09 -6.34 -20.33
N ARG A 13 -8.09 -7.22 -20.45
CA ARG A 13 -7.22 -7.59 -19.32
C ARG A 13 -6.22 -6.49 -19.05
N VAL A 14 -6.14 -6.04 -17.80
CA VAL A 14 -5.15 -5.04 -17.39
C VAL A 14 -3.78 -5.70 -17.30
N LYS A 15 -2.77 -5.08 -17.91
CA LYS A 15 -1.37 -5.47 -17.71
C LYS A 15 -0.89 -4.93 -16.36
N LEU A 16 -0.89 -5.81 -15.35
CA LEU A 16 -0.38 -5.49 -14.02
C LEU A 16 1.11 -5.15 -14.04
N SER A 17 1.52 -4.28 -13.13
CA SER A 17 2.94 -4.09 -12.81
C SER A 17 3.55 -5.41 -12.35
N TRP A 18 4.85 -5.60 -12.58
CA TRP A 18 5.51 -6.86 -12.24
C TRP A 18 5.38 -7.24 -10.75
N PRO A 19 5.43 -6.32 -9.76
CA PRO A 19 5.27 -6.71 -8.35
C PRO A 19 3.86 -7.22 -8.08
N LEU A 20 2.83 -6.57 -8.66
CA LEU A 20 1.45 -7.05 -8.54
C LEU A 20 1.21 -8.37 -9.27
N ALA A 21 1.88 -8.58 -10.40
CA ALA A 21 1.82 -9.85 -11.11
C ALA A 21 2.37 -11.00 -10.25
N VAL A 22 3.47 -10.76 -9.50
CA VAL A 22 4.00 -11.73 -8.53
C VAL A 22 3.05 -11.89 -7.35
N PHE A 23 2.55 -10.78 -6.78
CA PHE A 23 1.63 -10.80 -5.65
C PHE A 23 0.34 -11.58 -5.93
N ARG A 24 -0.15 -11.55 -7.17
CA ARG A 24 -1.33 -12.31 -7.61
C ARG A 24 -1.17 -13.83 -7.45
N PHE A 25 0.06 -14.35 -7.47
CA PHE A 25 0.32 -15.77 -7.22
C PHE A 25 0.27 -16.14 -5.74
N ASN A 26 0.26 -15.16 -4.84
CA ASN A 26 0.14 -15.43 -3.42
C ASN A 26 -1.28 -15.88 -3.07
N HIS A 27 -1.38 -17.13 -2.65
CA HIS A 27 -2.63 -17.84 -2.40
C HIS A 27 -3.40 -17.34 -1.17
N ILE A 28 -2.71 -16.68 -0.24
CA ILE A 28 -3.30 -16.18 1.00
C ILE A 28 -3.94 -14.80 0.76
N PHE A 29 -3.22 -13.91 0.06
CA PHE A 29 -3.59 -12.50 0.03
C PHE A 29 -4.40 -12.09 -1.21
N TRP A 30 -4.23 -12.77 -2.35
CA TRP A 30 -4.96 -12.39 -3.56
C TRP A 30 -6.37 -13.01 -3.59
N PRO A 31 -7.43 -12.25 -3.93
CA PRO A 31 -8.79 -12.79 -3.94
C PRO A 31 -9.06 -13.74 -5.11
N ASP A 32 -10.01 -14.64 -4.89
CA ASP A 32 -10.47 -15.57 -5.91
C ASP A 32 -11.46 -14.94 -6.87
N ASP A 33 -11.45 -15.42 -8.11
CA ASP A 33 -12.42 -14.99 -9.10
C ASP A 33 -13.84 -15.46 -8.74
N ALA A 34 -14.84 -14.70 -9.16
CA ALA A 34 -16.25 -15.03 -8.94
C ALA A 34 -16.66 -16.36 -9.60
N SER A 35 -15.98 -16.71 -10.70
CA SER A 35 -16.13 -17.96 -11.45
C SER A 35 -15.66 -19.22 -10.71
N THR A 36 -14.92 -19.08 -9.60
CA THR A 36 -14.41 -20.22 -8.83
C THR A 36 -15.55 -20.93 -8.10
N SER A 37 -15.65 -22.26 -8.29
CA SER A 37 -16.68 -23.07 -7.64
C SER A 37 -16.58 -23.05 -6.12
N SER A 38 -17.71 -23.30 -5.43
CA SER A 38 -17.80 -23.27 -3.96
C SER A 38 -16.80 -24.22 -3.29
N ASN A 39 -16.60 -25.42 -3.85
CA ASN A 39 -15.67 -26.41 -3.32
C ASN A 39 -14.21 -25.95 -3.40
N TRP A 40 -13.81 -25.33 -4.52
CA TRP A 40 -12.47 -24.77 -4.67
C TRP A 40 -12.22 -23.59 -3.74
N ARG A 41 -13.25 -22.76 -3.48
CA ARG A 41 -13.15 -21.66 -2.52
C ARG A 41 -12.95 -22.16 -1.09
N ARG A 42 -13.67 -23.21 -0.68
CA ARG A 42 -13.47 -23.85 0.64
C ARG A 42 -12.06 -24.44 0.78
N LEU A 43 -11.58 -25.09 -0.28
CA LEU A 43 -10.21 -25.64 -0.31
C LEU A 43 -9.17 -24.53 -0.14
N ASP A 44 -9.34 -23.37 -0.78
CA ASP A 44 -8.40 -22.25 -0.63
C ASP A 44 -8.40 -21.66 0.79
N TYR A 45 -9.56 -21.51 1.42
CA TYR A 45 -9.63 -21.14 2.84
C TYR A 45 -8.94 -22.20 3.73
N GLY A 46 -9.06 -23.47 3.40
CA GLY A 46 -8.34 -24.55 4.07
C GLY A 46 -6.82 -24.42 3.94
N ILE A 47 -6.31 -24.14 2.74
CA ILE A 47 -4.88 -23.89 2.50
C ILE A 47 -4.42 -22.64 3.25
N ALA A 48 -5.18 -21.55 3.20
CA ALA A 48 -4.85 -20.32 3.93
C ALA A 48 -4.82 -20.53 5.45
N LEU A 49 -5.73 -21.35 6.00
CA LEU A 49 -5.74 -21.72 7.41
C LEU A 49 -4.48 -22.52 7.79
N ILE A 50 -4.09 -23.50 6.96
CA ILE A 50 -2.84 -24.24 7.16
C ILE A 50 -1.65 -23.28 7.13
N GLY A 51 -1.63 -22.33 6.19
CA GLY A 51 -0.61 -21.28 6.13
C GLY A 51 -0.53 -20.43 7.40
N CYS A 52 -1.68 -20.04 7.96
CA CYS A 52 -1.75 -19.31 9.23
C CYS A 52 -1.20 -20.15 10.41
N LEU A 53 -1.49 -21.46 10.44
CA LEU A 53 -0.94 -22.36 11.45
C LEU A 53 0.58 -22.49 11.33
N ILE A 54 1.12 -22.55 10.10
CA ILE A 54 2.57 -22.55 9.86
C ILE A 54 3.19 -21.24 10.37
N PHE A 55 2.56 -20.10 10.12
CA PHE A 55 3.01 -18.83 10.70
C PHE A 55 3.00 -18.86 12.23
N MET A 56 1.93 -19.36 12.86
CA MET A 56 1.86 -19.48 14.32
C MET A 56 2.98 -20.36 14.89
N LEU A 57 3.29 -21.48 14.23
CA LEU A 57 4.38 -22.36 14.63
C LEU A 57 5.75 -21.66 14.58
N HIS A 58 6.02 -20.92 13.50
CA HIS A 58 7.26 -20.15 13.38
C HIS A 58 7.34 -19.04 14.43
N ASN A 59 6.21 -18.38 14.72
CA ASN A 59 6.15 -17.30 15.70
C ASN A 59 6.41 -17.81 17.12
N ASP A 60 5.85 -18.97 17.48
CA ASP A 60 6.18 -19.62 18.76
C ASP A 60 7.66 -20.00 18.83
N ALA A 61 8.25 -20.55 17.76
CA ALA A 61 9.66 -20.93 17.72
C ALA A 61 10.61 -19.73 17.84
N GLU A 62 10.31 -18.61 17.19
CA GLU A 62 11.06 -17.36 17.30
C GLU A 62 10.85 -16.68 18.67
N LEU A 63 9.64 -16.70 19.21
CA LEU A 63 9.36 -16.17 20.55
C LEU A 63 10.16 -16.93 21.62
N ARG A 64 10.29 -18.26 21.49
CA ARG A 64 11.15 -19.07 22.37
C ARG A 64 12.62 -18.65 22.26
N TYR A 65 13.10 -18.39 21.04
CA TYR A 65 14.46 -17.88 20.82
C TYR A 65 14.70 -16.56 21.56
N LEU A 66 13.77 -15.61 21.44
CA LEU A 66 13.85 -14.32 22.13
C LEU A 66 13.82 -14.48 23.65
N ARG A 67 12.92 -15.32 24.18
CA ARG A 67 12.81 -15.58 25.62
C ARG A 67 14.09 -16.20 26.19
N PHE A 68 14.69 -17.13 25.45
CA PHE A 68 15.92 -17.80 25.87
C PHE A 68 17.11 -16.83 25.93
N HIS A 69 17.23 -15.93 24.95
CA HIS A 69 18.34 -14.97 24.86
C HIS A 69 18.06 -13.61 25.49
N ARG A 70 17.04 -13.48 26.35
CA ARG A 70 16.63 -12.20 26.97
C ARG A 70 17.74 -11.48 27.76
N SER A 71 18.74 -12.21 28.25
CA SER A 71 19.87 -11.67 29.00
C SER A 71 20.99 -11.13 28.11
N ASN A 72 21.04 -11.54 26.84
CA ASN A 72 22.05 -11.08 25.88
C ASN A 72 21.38 -10.24 24.79
N ILE A 73 21.47 -8.91 24.96
CA ILE A 73 20.86 -7.93 24.06
C ILE A 73 21.34 -8.12 22.61
N ASP A 74 22.63 -8.41 22.40
CA ASP A 74 23.19 -8.61 21.06
C ASP A 74 22.52 -9.79 20.35
N THR A 75 22.34 -10.92 21.04
CA THR A 75 21.69 -12.11 20.48
C THR A 75 20.18 -11.94 20.33
N LEU A 76 19.54 -11.31 21.31
CA LEU A 76 18.11 -10.97 21.27
C LEU A 76 17.77 -10.13 20.03
N LEU A 77 18.57 -9.09 19.76
CA LEU A 77 18.37 -8.20 18.61
C LEU A 77 18.64 -8.90 17.27
N THR A 78 19.24 -10.10 17.24
CA THR A 78 19.35 -10.89 16.00
C THR A 78 18.01 -11.49 15.60
N GLY A 79 17.24 -12.01 16.56
CA GLY A 79 15.92 -12.61 16.32
C GLY A 79 14.77 -11.60 16.33
N MET A 80 14.97 -10.41 16.90
CA MET A 80 13.90 -9.41 17.02
C MET A 80 13.34 -8.96 15.66
N PRO A 81 14.15 -8.68 14.61
CA PRO A 81 13.60 -8.28 13.31
C PRO A 81 12.70 -9.33 12.68
N THR A 82 13.13 -10.59 12.62
CA THR A 82 12.35 -11.68 12.01
C THR A 82 11.05 -11.89 12.76
N TYR A 83 11.09 -11.81 14.09
CA TYR A 83 9.91 -11.97 14.93
C TYR A 83 8.87 -10.87 14.68
N VAL A 84 9.31 -9.61 14.65
CA VAL A 84 8.42 -8.47 14.41
C VAL A 84 7.84 -8.52 13.00
N ILE A 85 8.63 -8.89 11.98
CA ILE A 85 8.16 -9.09 10.60
C ILE A 85 7.07 -10.17 10.55
N LEU A 86 7.27 -11.28 11.26
CA LEU A 86 6.32 -12.39 11.29
C LEU A 86 5.02 -12.00 12.02
N VAL A 87 5.10 -11.28 13.13
CA VAL A 87 3.92 -10.73 13.84
C VAL A 87 3.17 -9.75 12.94
N GLU A 88 3.87 -8.82 12.27
CA GLU A 88 3.29 -7.88 11.32
C GLU A 88 2.52 -8.62 10.21
N ALA A 89 3.16 -9.63 9.61
CA ALA A 89 2.57 -10.43 8.55
C ALA A 89 1.34 -11.22 9.00
N GLN A 90 1.37 -11.80 10.20
CA GLN A 90 0.21 -12.52 10.74
C GLN A 90 -1.00 -11.62 10.94
N LEU A 91 -0.81 -10.46 11.57
CA LEU A 91 -1.92 -9.53 11.82
C LEU A 91 -2.53 -9.03 10.50
N ARG A 92 -1.69 -8.69 9.50
CA ARG A 92 -2.14 -8.30 8.16
C ARG A 92 -2.85 -9.44 7.42
N THR A 93 -2.35 -10.66 7.56
CA THR A 93 -2.96 -11.87 6.98
C THR A 93 -4.37 -12.10 7.50
N LEU A 94 -4.56 -12.03 8.82
CA LEU A 94 -5.86 -12.21 9.44
C LEU A 94 -6.88 -11.16 8.96
N ASP A 95 -6.45 -9.90 8.87
CA ASP A 95 -7.29 -8.81 8.36
C ASP A 95 -7.70 -9.04 6.89
N ILE A 96 -6.75 -9.43 6.03
CA ILE A 96 -7.01 -9.69 4.61
C ILE A 96 -7.94 -10.89 4.42
N LEU A 97 -7.74 -11.98 5.17
CA LEU A 97 -8.58 -13.16 5.09
C LEU A 97 -10.01 -12.86 5.54
N TRP A 98 -10.17 -12.02 6.57
CA TRP A 98 -11.48 -11.58 7.06
C TRP A 98 -12.21 -10.69 6.04
N HIS A 99 -11.50 -9.75 5.42
CA HIS A 99 -12.07 -8.76 4.50
C HIS A 99 -11.89 -9.09 3.01
N ARG A 100 -11.58 -10.35 2.67
CA ARG A 100 -11.17 -10.77 1.32
C ARG A 100 -12.19 -10.48 0.22
N ASN A 101 -13.47 -10.63 0.53
CA ASN A 101 -14.56 -10.32 -0.42
C ASN A 101 -14.65 -8.82 -0.70
N GLN A 102 -14.40 -7.98 0.30
CA GLN A 102 -14.39 -6.53 0.16
C GLN A 102 -13.18 -6.08 -0.66
N LEU A 103 -12.01 -6.70 -0.48
CA LEU A 103 -10.84 -6.46 -1.32
C LEU A 103 -11.16 -6.70 -2.80
N ARG A 104 -11.86 -7.79 -3.12
CA ARG A 104 -12.28 -8.06 -4.50
C ARG A 104 -13.18 -6.96 -5.07
N GLN A 105 -14.17 -6.51 -4.31
CA GLN A 105 -15.08 -5.44 -4.72
C GLN A 105 -14.33 -4.11 -4.92
N LEU A 106 -13.37 -3.81 -4.03
CA LEU A 106 -12.50 -2.65 -4.15
C LEU A 106 -11.68 -2.70 -5.45
N LEU A 107 -11.05 -3.84 -5.75
CA LEU A 107 -10.29 -4.04 -6.98
C LEU A 107 -11.16 -3.92 -8.23
N GLN A 108 -12.38 -4.48 -8.22
CA GLN A 108 -13.32 -4.35 -9.32
C GLN A 108 -13.72 -2.89 -9.57
N THR A 109 -14.03 -2.15 -8.50
CA THR A 109 -14.36 -0.72 -8.58
C THR A 109 -13.16 0.09 -9.09
N TYR A 110 -11.97 -0.22 -8.58
CA TYR A 110 -10.73 0.41 -9.00
C TYR A 110 -10.48 0.25 -10.51
N PHE A 111 -10.42 -0.98 -11.02
CA PHE A 111 -10.07 -1.21 -12.43
C PHE A 111 -11.15 -0.78 -13.42
N SER A 112 -12.41 -0.70 -13.00
CA SER A 112 -13.51 -0.23 -13.85
C SER A 112 -13.65 1.29 -13.88
N SER A 113 -13.39 2.00 -12.79
CA SER A 113 -13.74 3.43 -12.66
C SER A 113 -12.59 4.36 -12.32
N ILE A 114 -11.58 3.89 -11.58
CA ILE A 114 -10.50 4.74 -11.05
C ILE A 114 -9.21 4.60 -11.84
N TYR A 115 -8.88 3.38 -12.25
CA TYR A 115 -7.66 3.09 -13.01
C TYR A 115 -7.57 3.99 -14.25
N VAL A 116 -6.43 4.65 -14.41
CA VAL A 116 -6.17 5.54 -15.54
C VAL A 116 -5.58 4.68 -16.64
N ASP A 117 -6.29 4.56 -17.76
CA ASP A 117 -5.87 3.71 -18.86
C ASP A 117 -4.71 4.34 -19.64
N ARG A 118 -3.79 3.48 -20.07
CA ARG A 118 -2.58 3.87 -20.82
C ARG A 118 -2.93 4.44 -22.18
N ASP A 119 -3.93 3.87 -22.84
CA ASP A 119 -4.32 4.26 -24.19
C ASP A 119 -5.14 5.55 -24.19
N ALA A 120 -5.94 5.78 -23.14
CA ALA A 120 -6.73 7.00 -22.97
C ALA A 120 -5.87 8.20 -22.54
N GLU A 121 -4.95 8.03 -21.58
CA GLU A 121 -4.16 9.13 -21.00
C GLU A 121 -2.66 8.78 -20.86
N PRO A 122 -1.92 8.67 -21.98
CA PRO A 122 -0.56 8.13 -21.98
C PRO A 122 0.44 9.00 -21.20
N GLN A 123 0.27 10.32 -21.23
CA GLN A 123 1.16 11.25 -20.52
C GLN A 123 0.98 11.15 -19.01
N LEU A 124 -0.27 11.15 -18.53
CA LEU A 124 -0.57 11.02 -17.11
C LEU A 124 -0.17 9.62 -16.59
N PHE A 125 -0.45 8.57 -17.36
CA PHE A 125 -0.02 7.21 -17.02
C PHE A 125 1.49 7.13 -16.84
N ARG A 126 2.27 7.74 -17.75
CA ARG A 126 3.74 7.79 -17.63
C ARG A 126 4.20 8.53 -16.37
N GLN A 127 3.51 9.59 -15.95
CA GLN A 127 3.82 10.30 -14.71
C GLN A 127 3.53 9.43 -13.47
N ILE A 128 2.40 8.72 -13.47
CA ILE A 128 2.06 7.76 -12.40
C ILE A 128 3.14 6.68 -12.31
N GLU A 129 3.50 6.07 -13.44
CA GLU A 129 4.55 5.06 -13.54
C GLU A 129 5.91 5.55 -13.02
N PHE A 130 6.30 6.78 -13.35
CA PHE A 130 7.54 7.37 -12.86
C PHE A 130 7.51 7.55 -11.33
N LYS A 131 6.38 7.97 -10.77
CA LYS A 131 6.20 8.10 -9.32
C LYS A 131 6.19 6.75 -8.59
N MET A 132 5.88 5.67 -9.29
CA MET A 132 5.90 4.30 -8.74
C MET A 132 7.30 3.67 -8.77
N LEU A 133 8.32 4.33 -9.35
CA LEU A 133 9.69 3.80 -9.39
C LEU A 133 10.30 3.49 -8.00
N PRO A 134 10.18 4.37 -6.98
CA PRO A 134 10.68 4.05 -5.64
C PRO A 134 10.04 2.78 -5.08
N ASN A 135 8.73 2.61 -5.27
CA ASN A 135 8.02 1.41 -4.84
C ASN A 135 8.45 0.14 -5.60
N ARG A 136 8.79 0.25 -6.90
CA ARG A 136 9.37 -0.88 -7.66
C ARG A 136 10.75 -1.25 -7.13
N LEU A 137 11.54 -0.26 -6.73
CA LEU A 137 12.83 -0.49 -6.12
C LEU A 137 12.68 -1.16 -4.74
N VAL A 138 11.68 -0.78 -3.94
CA VAL A 138 11.31 -1.48 -2.70
C VAL A 138 11.04 -2.97 -2.97
N ALA A 139 10.23 -3.29 -3.98
CA ALA A 139 9.94 -4.67 -4.35
C ALA A 139 11.21 -5.44 -4.76
N SER A 140 12.12 -4.79 -5.51
CA SER A 140 13.42 -5.39 -5.85
C SER A 140 14.30 -5.63 -4.62
N LEU A 141 14.33 -4.71 -3.65
CA LEU A 141 15.09 -4.89 -2.40
C LEU A 141 14.56 -6.06 -1.57
N TYR A 142 13.23 -6.20 -1.47
CA TYR A 142 12.63 -7.37 -0.82
C TYR A 142 12.97 -8.67 -1.55
N LEU A 143 12.93 -8.70 -2.89
CA LEU A 143 13.35 -9.89 -3.65
C LEU A 143 14.83 -10.25 -3.45
N ILE A 144 15.71 -9.25 -3.35
CA ILE A 144 17.11 -9.48 -3.00
C ILE A 144 17.21 -10.08 -1.59
N ALA A 145 16.47 -9.56 -0.62
CA ALA A 145 16.45 -10.12 0.73
C ALA A 145 15.94 -11.57 0.78
N VAL A 146 14.86 -11.89 0.06
CA VAL A 146 14.34 -13.26 -0.13
C VAL A 146 15.41 -14.20 -0.64
N SER A 147 16.21 -13.75 -1.61
CA SER A 147 17.23 -14.59 -2.23
C SER A 147 18.23 -15.12 -1.21
N GLY A 148 18.49 -14.37 -0.13
CA GLY A 148 19.31 -14.81 0.99
C GLY A 148 18.71 -16.02 1.71
N TYR A 149 17.40 -16.02 1.94
CA TYR A 149 16.69 -17.15 2.55
C TYR A 149 16.58 -18.38 1.64
N MET A 150 16.66 -18.20 0.31
CA MET A 150 16.73 -19.30 -0.65
C MET A 150 18.15 -19.90 -0.75
N ILE A 151 19.18 -19.05 -0.69
CA ILE A 151 20.59 -19.46 -0.80
C ILE A 151 21.07 -20.13 0.49
N ALA A 152 20.63 -19.64 1.67
CA ALA A 152 21.06 -20.16 2.95
C ALA A 152 20.90 -21.70 3.09
N PRO A 153 19.74 -22.31 2.80
CA PRO A 153 19.57 -23.76 2.79
C PRO A 153 20.55 -24.50 1.87
N ILE A 154 20.87 -23.94 0.70
CA ILE A 154 21.79 -24.54 -0.27
C ILE A 154 23.22 -24.53 0.30
N VAL A 155 23.64 -23.40 0.85
CA VAL A 155 24.96 -23.27 1.49
C VAL A 155 25.08 -24.19 2.69
N MET A 156 24.02 -24.32 3.50
CA MET A 156 23.97 -25.23 4.64
C MET A 156 24.09 -26.70 4.21
N LEU A 157 23.44 -27.09 3.10
CA LEU A 157 23.60 -28.43 2.52
C LEU A 157 25.04 -28.69 2.03
N ILE A 158 25.67 -27.69 1.41
CA ILE A 158 27.06 -27.80 0.91
C ILE A 158 28.07 -27.88 2.06
N THR A 159 27.88 -27.09 3.11
CA THR A 159 28.79 -26.99 4.27
C THR A 159 28.55 -28.09 5.31
N GLY A 160 27.46 -28.84 5.21
CA GLY A 160 27.07 -29.87 6.17
C GLY A 160 26.61 -29.31 7.53
N GLN A 161 26.39 -28.00 7.64
CA GLN A 161 25.89 -27.35 8.85
C GLN A 161 24.35 -27.38 8.89
N LYS A 162 23.78 -27.84 10.01
CA LYS A 162 22.33 -27.91 10.25
C LYS A 162 21.87 -26.75 11.12
N ASP A 163 22.06 -25.54 10.61
CA ASP A 163 21.52 -24.35 11.26
C ASP A 163 20.06 -24.09 10.84
N PHE A 164 19.43 -23.05 11.38
CA PHE A 164 18.10 -22.64 10.97
C PHE A 164 18.19 -21.38 10.10
N VAL A 165 17.29 -21.28 9.11
CA VAL A 165 17.19 -20.11 8.21
C VAL A 165 16.88 -18.82 9.00
N PHE A 166 16.11 -18.96 10.08
CA PHE A 166 15.80 -17.89 11.03
C PHE A 166 16.31 -18.24 12.43
N PRO A 167 16.61 -17.25 13.28
CA PRO A 167 16.90 -17.49 14.69
C PRO A 167 15.67 -18.05 15.42
N MET A 168 15.58 -19.37 15.54
CA MET A 168 14.42 -20.06 16.13
C MET A 168 14.85 -21.21 17.05
N ILE A 169 14.02 -21.52 18.05
CA ILE A 169 14.19 -22.70 18.91
C ILE A 169 12.93 -23.56 18.82
N THR A 170 13.05 -24.74 18.24
CA THR A 170 11.92 -25.67 18.07
C THR A 170 11.58 -26.40 19.38
N PRO A 171 10.30 -26.77 19.62
CA PRO A 171 9.89 -27.59 20.77
C PRO A 171 10.45 -29.02 20.74
N PHE A 172 10.82 -29.48 19.54
CA PHE A 172 11.20 -30.85 19.25
C PHE A 172 12.64 -30.89 18.73
N ASN A 173 13.25 -32.07 18.78
CA ASN A 173 14.58 -32.29 18.23
C ASN A 173 14.53 -32.28 16.69
N ALA A 174 15.06 -31.21 16.08
CA ALA A 174 15.12 -31.04 14.63
C ALA A 174 16.37 -31.68 13.98
N GLN A 175 17.23 -32.36 14.75
CA GLN A 175 18.42 -33.04 14.22
C GLN A 175 18.14 -34.12 13.16
N PRO A 176 17.06 -34.93 13.27
CA PRO A 176 16.74 -35.93 12.26
C PRO A 176 16.37 -35.29 10.91
N LEU A 177 16.95 -35.81 9.83
CA LEU A 177 16.82 -35.23 8.49
C LEU A 177 15.36 -35.12 8.01
N TYR A 178 14.52 -36.12 8.36
CA TYR A 178 13.11 -36.17 7.98
C TYR A 178 12.25 -35.09 8.68
N ILE A 179 12.74 -34.47 9.76
CA ILE A 179 12.11 -33.32 10.43
C ILE A 179 12.74 -32.02 9.93
N PHE A 180 14.07 -32.02 9.79
CA PHE A 180 14.83 -30.86 9.36
C PHE A 180 14.42 -30.36 7.97
N VAL A 181 14.33 -31.27 6.98
CA VAL A 181 14.03 -30.88 5.58
C VAL A 181 12.65 -30.24 5.44
N PRO A 182 11.54 -30.83 5.96
CA PRO A 182 10.24 -30.16 5.95
C PRO A 182 10.23 -28.82 6.68
N LEU A 183 10.96 -28.70 7.79
CA LEU A 183 11.07 -27.46 8.55
C LEU A 183 11.75 -26.36 7.71
N VAL A 184 12.89 -26.66 7.08
CA VAL A 184 13.60 -25.72 6.19
C VAL A 184 12.72 -25.32 5.00
N LEU A 185 12.04 -26.28 4.36
CA LEU A 185 11.10 -25.98 3.27
C LEU A 185 9.94 -25.08 3.75
N SER A 186 9.44 -25.30 4.96
CA SER A 186 8.42 -24.45 5.55
C SER A 186 8.94 -23.03 5.82
N SER A 187 10.17 -22.88 6.29
CA SER A 187 10.80 -21.57 6.50
C SER A 187 11.01 -20.81 5.19
N VAL A 188 11.42 -21.49 4.12
CA VAL A 188 11.52 -20.92 2.78
C VAL A 188 10.15 -20.45 2.28
N TRP A 189 9.11 -21.27 2.46
CA TRP A 189 7.75 -20.90 2.10
C TRP A 189 7.24 -19.70 2.91
N VAL A 190 7.57 -19.61 4.20
CA VAL A 190 7.25 -18.46 5.07
C VAL A 190 7.93 -17.20 4.55
N ALA A 191 9.24 -17.25 4.26
CA ALA A 191 9.98 -16.13 3.69
C ALA A 191 9.30 -15.60 2.41
N LEU A 192 9.07 -16.50 1.44
CA LEU A 192 8.43 -16.16 0.17
C LEU A 192 7.02 -15.56 0.37
N SER A 193 6.24 -16.11 1.29
CA SER A 193 4.87 -15.65 1.55
C SER A 193 4.84 -14.27 2.18
N ILE A 194 5.73 -13.99 3.14
CA ILE A 194 5.85 -12.71 3.82
C ILE A 194 6.40 -11.64 2.88
N ASP A 195 7.46 -11.93 2.15
CA ASP A 195 8.08 -10.95 1.27
C ASP A 195 7.15 -10.55 0.13
N THR A 196 6.49 -11.53 -0.51
CA THR A 196 5.48 -11.24 -1.53
C THR A 196 4.29 -10.47 -0.99
N MET A 197 3.88 -10.69 0.25
CA MET A 197 2.88 -9.87 0.93
C MET A 197 3.37 -8.44 1.13
N ALA A 198 4.57 -8.27 1.71
CA ALA A 198 5.12 -6.98 2.09
C ALA A 198 5.19 -6.04 0.88
N PHE A 199 5.88 -6.43 -0.19
CA PHE A 199 5.96 -5.58 -1.37
C PHE A 199 4.66 -5.54 -2.17
N GLY A 200 3.91 -6.64 -2.21
CA GLY A 200 2.70 -6.76 -3.03
C GLY A 200 1.57 -5.87 -2.54
N GLU A 201 1.31 -5.88 -1.24
CA GLU A 201 0.29 -5.03 -0.62
C GLU A 201 0.68 -3.55 -0.67
N THR A 202 1.95 -3.22 -0.38
CA THR A 202 2.45 -1.84 -0.46
C THR A 202 2.35 -1.31 -1.89
N THR A 203 2.72 -2.12 -2.88
CA THR A 203 2.56 -1.76 -4.30
C THR A 203 1.10 -1.53 -4.66
N LEU A 204 0.21 -2.41 -4.22
CA LEU A 204 -1.22 -2.27 -4.48
C LEU A 204 -1.73 -0.94 -3.91
N LEU A 205 -1.43 -0.65 -2.64
CA LEU A 205 -1.86 0.58 -2.00
C LEU A 205 -1.30 1.82 -2.70
N CYS A 206 -0.01 1.81 -3.07
CA CYS A 206 0.61 2.89 -3.80
C CYS A 206 -0.05 3.13 -5.17
N GLU A 207 -0.36 2.07 -5.91
CA GLU A 207 -1.06 2.19 -7.21
C GLU A 207 -2.47 2.75 -7.04
N LEU A 208 -3.25 2.23 -6.07
CA LEU A 208 -4.60 2.72 -5.77
C LEU A 208 -4.58 4.23 -5.48
N VAL A 209 -3.65 4.69 -4.65
CA VAL A 209 -3.49 6.11 -4.28
C VAL A 209 -3.01 6.95 -5.47
N ALA A 210 -2.02 6.48 -6.22
CA ALA A 210 -1.45 7.23 -7.33
C ALA A 210 -2.45 7.42 -8.48
N HIS A 211 -3.24 6.40 -8.80
CA HIS A 211 -4.30 6.49 -9.80
C HIS A 211 -5.50 7.31 -9.31
N LEU A 212 -5.89 7.21 -8.03
CA LEU A 212 -6.90 8.08 -7.45
C LEU A 212 -6.49 9.56 -7.54
N LYS A 213 -5.24 9.87 -7.20
CA LYS A 213 -4.66 11.20 -7.43
C LYS A 213 -4.73 11.59 -8.91
N GLY A 214 -4.35 10.69 -9.82
CA GLY A 214 -4.44 10.90 -11.26
C GLY A 214 -5.84 11.32 -11.70
N ARG A 215 -6.89 10.69 -11.15
CA ARG A 215 -8.28 11.05 -11.43
C ARG A 215 -8.66 12.44 -10.92
N TYR A 216 -8.15 12.88 -9.78
CA TYR A 216 -8.34 14.27 -9.34
C TYR A 216 -7.65 15.27 -10.27
N VAL A 217 -6.46 14.95 -10.77
CA VAL A 217 -5.75 15.79 -11.75
C VAL A 217 -6.54 15.90 -13.05
N LEU A 218 -7.08 14.79 -13.56
CA LEU A 218 -7.95 14.79 -14.73
C LEU A 218 -9.21 15.62 -14.49
N LEU A 219 -9.85 15.46 -13.33
CA LEU A 219 -11.03 16.24 -12.96
C LEU A 219 -10.75 17.75 -13.03
N GLN A 220 -9.63 18.19 -12.47
CA GLN A 220 -9.22 19.60 -12.52
C GLN A 220 -8.93 20.07 -13.95
N ARG A 221 -8.20 19.28 -14.73
CA ARG A 221 -7.85 19.60 -16.11
C ARG A 221 -9.08 19.71 -17.00
N ASP A 222 -10.00 18.75 -16.89
CA ASP A 222 -11.22 18.68 -17.69
C ASP A 222 -12.20 19.81 -17.32
N MET A 223 -12.24 20.20 -16.04
CA MET A 223 -13.02 21.35 -15.62
C MET A 223 -12.47 22.64 -16.24
N ASN A 224 -11.16 22.89 -16.11
CA ASN A 224 -10.53 24.09 -16.64
C ASN A 224 -10.69 24.20 -18.17
N SER A 225 -10.46 23.12 -18.91
CA SER A 225 -10.63 23.12 -20.36
C SER A 225 -12.08 23.38 -20.78
N SER A 226 -13.05 22.82 -20.05
CA SER A 226 -14.48 23.06 -20.32
C SER A 226 -14.89 24.51 -20.02
N ILE A 227 -14.31 25.13 -18.98
CA ILE A 227 -14.52 26.55 -18.67
C ILE A 227 -13.98 27.43 -19.78
N ASP A 228 -12.76 27.16 -20.25
CA ASP A 228 -12.14 27.93 -21.33
C ASP A 228 -12.98 27.87 -22.61
N LEU A 229 -13.57 26.71 -22.93
CA LEU A 229 -14.48 26.54 -24.05
C LEU A 229 -15.78 27.36 -23.88
N ILE A 230 -16.37 27.37 -22.68
CA ILE A 230 -17.57 28.18 -22.36
C ILE A 230 -17.27 29.67 -22.54
N LEU A 231 -16.12 30.13 -22.03
CA LEU A 231 -15.68 31.51 -22.14
C LEU A 231 -15.37 31.90 -23.60
N ALA A 232 -14.76 31.01 -24.38
CA ALA A 232 -14.45 31.23 -25.79
C ALA A 232 -15.71 31.27 -26.68
N ALA A 233 -16.70 30.42 -26.41
CA ALA A 233 -17.93 30.35 -27.19
C ALA A 233 -18.81 31.61 -27.05
N ARG A 234 -18.66 32.38 -25.96
CA ARG A 234 -19.35 33.66 -25.70
C ARG A 234 -20.88 33.62 -25.88
N GLN A 235 -21.52 32.49 -25.59
CA GLN A 235 -22.98 32.34 -25.65
C GLN A 235 -23.66 32.98 -24.42
N ARG A 236 -23.69 34.32 -24.38
CA ARG A 236 -24.13 35.15 -23.24
C ARG A 236 -25.42 34.68 -22.51
N PRO A 237 -26.52 34.28 -23.21
CA PRO A 237 -27.73 33.87 -22.50
C PRO A 237 -27.64 32.50 -21.81
N HIS A 238 -26.76 31.60 -22.26
CA HIS A 238 -26.65 30.22 -21.76
C HIS A 238 -25.39 29.96 -20.94
N MET A 239 -24.45 30.91 -20.90
CA MET A 239 -23.12 30.75 -20.29
C MET A 239 -23.20 30.35 -18.81
N ALA A 240 -24.04 31.03 -18.02
CA ALA A 240 -24.20 30.73 -16.59
C ALA A 240 -24.81 29.34 -16.35
N GLN A 241 -25.77 28.93 -17.20
CA GLN A 241 -26.37 27.60 -17.14
C GLN A 241 -25.35 26.50 -17.49
N GLN A 242 -24.59 26.68 -18.57
CA GLN A 242 -23.55 25.74 -19.00
C GLN A 242 -22.48 25.57 -17.91
N MET A 243 -22.03 26.66 -17.32
CA MET A 243 -21.08 26.64 -16.20
C MET A 243 -21.65 25.92 -14.98
N ARG A 244 -22.91 26.19 -14.63
CA ARG A 244 -23.59 25.52 -13.52
C ARG A 244 -23.69 24.01 -13.74
N GLU A 245 -24.09 23.59 -14.93
CA GLU A 245 -24.19 22.16 -15.28
C GLU A 245 -22.83 21.48 -15.23
N LEU A 246 -21.78 22.12 -15.74
CA LEU A 246 -20.40 21.65 -15.65
C LEU A 246 -19.93 21.49 -14.19
N LEU A 247 -20.21 22.48 -13.33
CA LEU A 247 -19.84 22.43 -11.91
C LEU A 247 -20.57 21.30 -11.19
N VAL A 248 -21.87 21.12 -11.43
CA VAL A 248 -22.66 20.02 -10.85
C VAL A 248 -22.12 18.66 -11.30
N GLN A 249 -21.80 18.49 -12.57
CA GLN A 249 -21.20 17.25 -13.08
C GLN A 249 -19.83 16.98 -12.46
N THR A 250 -18.99 18.00 -12.37
CA THR A 250 -17.67 17.94 -11.74
C THR A 250 -17.79 17.57 -10.25
N LEU A 251 -18.75 18.16 -9.54
CA LEU A 251 -19.00 17.86 -8.13
C LEU A 251 -19.47 16.42 -7.91
N HIS A 252 -20.37 15.89 -8.74
CA HIS A 252 -20.77 14.49 -8.67
C HIS A 252 -19.59 13.52 -8.89
N ARG A 253 -18.71 13.83 -9.86
CA ARG A 253 -17.48 13.04 -10.08
C ARG A 253 -16.56 13.12 -8.88
N ASN A 254 -16.36 14.30 -8.31
CA ASN A 254 -15.55 14.50 -7.10
C ASN A 254 -16.07 13.68 -5.91
N VAL A 255 -17.39 13.73 -5.65
CA VAL A 255 -18.02 12.92 -4.59
C VAL A 255 -17.80 11.42 -4.82
N ALA A 256 -17.86 10.94 -6.07
CA ALA A 256 -17.58 9.55 -6.38
C ALA A 256 -16.11 9.17 -6.08
N LEU A 257 -15.15 10.04 -6.41
CA LEU A 257 -13.75 9.84 -6.08
C LEU A 257 -13.49 9.84 -4.57
N ASN A 258 -14.12 10.77 -3.83
CA ASN A 258 -14.04 10.83 -2.37
C ASN A 258 -14.60 9.56 -1.72
N ARG A 259 -15.76 9.06 -2.18
CA ARG A 259 -16.33 7.78 -1.70
C ARG A 259 -15.39 6.60 -1.93
N PHE A 260 -14.71 6.56 -3.08
CA PHE A 260 -13.70 5.52 -3.32
C PHE A 260 -12.49 5.69 -2.37
N GLY A 261 -12.06 6.92 -2.12
CA GLY A 261 -11.06 7.23 -1.09
C GLY A 261 -11.47 6.70 0.29
N GLU A 262 -12.68 7.00 0.75
CA GLU A 262 -13.21 6.51 2.04
C GLU A 262 -13.24 4.97 2.12
N GLN A 263 -13.61 4.29 1.02
CA GLN A 263 -13.56 2.83 0.94
C GLN A 263 -12.12 2.29 1.03
N LEU A 264 -11.19 2.95 0.35
CA LEU A 264 -9.77 2.62 0.40
C LEU A 264 -9.23 2.79 1.84
N GLU A 265 -9.54 3.91 2.49
CA GLU A 265 -9.16 4.15 3.88
C GLU A 265 -9.73 3.07 4.79
N ALA A 266 -11.05 2.83 4.76
CA ALA A 266 -11.70 1.85 5.62
C ALA A 266 -11.08 0.45 5.48
N HIS A 267 -10.67 0.06 4.28
CA HIS A 267 -10.10 -1.25 4.01
C HIS A 267 -8.63 -1.40 4.42
N PHE A 268 -7.82 -0.34 4.36
CA PHE A 268 -6.38 -0.38 4.67
C PHE A 268 -6.02 0.23 6.02
N SER A 269 -6.95 0.90 6.71
CA SER A 269 -6.71 1.66 7.95
C SER A 269 -6.03 0.83 9.05
N VAL A 270 -6.50 -0.40 9.29
CA VAL A 270 -5.93 -1.33 10.28
C VAL A 270 -4.52 -1.77 9.88
N ARG A 271 -4.34 -2.14 8.60
CA ARG A 271 -3.06 -2.65 8.07
C ARG A 271 -2.00 -1.57 8.02
N LEU A 272 -2.38 -0.34 7.67
CA LEU A 272 -1.54 0.85 7.75
C LEU A 272 -1.07 1.11 9.18
N PHE A 273 -1.98 1.00 10.16
CA PHE A 273 -1.62 1.15 11.56
C PHE A 273 -0.60 0.10 12.01
N ILE A 274 -0.85 -1.19 11.72
CA ILE A 274 0.06 -2.29 12.06
C ILE A 274 1.44 -2.07 11.42
N MET A 275 1.46 -1.77 10.12
CA MET A 275 2.71 -1.55 9.38
C MET A 275 3.52 -0.39 9.96
N PHE A 276 2.89 0.75 10.26
CA PHE A 276 3.60 1.90 10.84
C PHE A 276 4.08 1.62 12.27
N ALA A 277 3.27 0.95 13.11
CA ALA A 277 3.63 0.61 14.48
C ALA A 277 4.79 -0.39 14.55
N CYS A 278 4.73 -1.48 13.76
CA CYS A 278 5.78 -2.48 13.68
C CYS A 278 7.07 -1.91 13.08
N SER A 279 6.96 -0.99 12.12
CA SER A 279 8.14 -0.41 11.45
C SER A 279 9.05 0.38 12.41
N ALA A 280 8.52 1.05 13.42
CA ALA A 280 9.36 1.77 14.39
C ALA A 280 10.29 0.82 15.17
N ILE A 281 9.74 -0.30 15.66
CA ILE A 281 10.49 -1.33 16.38
C ILE A 281 11.46 -2.03 15.42
N LEU A 282 10.99 -2.37 14.22
CA LEU A 282 11.75 -3.09 13.22
C LEU A 282 12.96 -2.29 12.73
N LEU A 283 12.79 -1.00 12.40
CA LEU A 283 13.89 -0.15 11.96
C LEU A 283 14.94 0.07 13.05
N CYS A 284 14.53 0.14 14.31
CA CYS A 284 15.45 0.20 15.44
C CYS A 284 16.31 -1.08 15.54
N ALA A 285 15.68 -2.26 15.51
CA ALA A 285 16.37 -3.54 15.59
C ALA A 285 17.26 -3.83 14.36
N LEU A 286 16.75 -3.53 13.16
CA LEU A 286 17.50 -3.65 11.91
C LEU A 286 18.69 -2.69 11.87
N GLY A 287 18.50 -1.42 12.26
CA GLY A 287 19.57 -0.42 12.32
C GLY A 287 20.70 -0.87 13.24
N PHE A 288 20.36 -1.40 14.42
CA PHE A 288 21.33 -2.00 15.33
C PHE A 288 22.11 -3.14 14.70
N LYS A 289 21.41 -4.11 14.07
CA LYS A 289 22.06 -5.26 13.44
C LYS A 289 22.96 -4.88 12.26
N THR A 290 22.50 -3.96 11.41
CA THR A 290 23.27 -3.45 10.29
C THR A 290 24.54 -2.73 10.76
N TYR A 291 24.49 -2.02 11.88
CA TYR A 291 25.66 -1.37 12.47
C TYR A 291 26.68 -2.39 13.03
N VAL A 292 26.20 -3.42 13.74
CA VAL A 292 27.08 -4.40 14.40
C VAL A 292 27.66 -5.44 13.44
N SER A 293 26.94 -5.79 12.37
CA SER A 293 27.39 -6.79 11.39
C SER A 293 27.10 -6.36 9.95
N PRO A 294 27.80 -5.33 9.44
CA PRO A 294 27.59 -4.84 8.07
C PRO A 294 27.98 -5.88 7.00
N THR A 295 28.87 -6.82 7.32
CA THR A 295 29.42 -7.82 6.38
C THR A 295 28.90 -9.24 6.60
N GLY A 296 28.22 -9.53 7.72
CA GLY A 296 27.84 -10.91 8.09
C GLY A 296 26.65 -11.46 7.31
N THR A 297 25.68 -10.63 6.93
CA THR A 297 24.53 -11.02 6.10
C THR A 297 23.91 -9.78 5.44
N TYR A 298 23.90 -9.73 4.11
CA TYR A 298 23.32 -8.61 3.34
C TYR A 298 21.79 -8.48 3.51
N ILE A 299 21.13 -9.49 4.11
CA ILE A 299 19.69 -9.53 4.34
C ILE A 299 19.22 -8.34 5.20
N TYR A 300 19.88 -8.05 6.33
CA TYR A 300 19.44 -6.99 7.24
C TYR A 300 19.54 -5.58 6.63
N PRO A 301 20.68 -5.18 6.00
CA PRO A 301 20.74 -3.92 5.26
C PRO A 301 19.69 -3.78 4.16
N MET A 302 19.39 -4.86 3.42
CA MET A 302 18.38 -4.84 2.36
C MET A 302 16.97 -4.66 2.93
N TRP A 303 16.63 -5.37 4.01
CA TRP A 303 15.36 -5.17 4.73
C TRP A 303 15.23 -3.76 5.30
N PHE A 304 16.29 -3.22 5.88
CA PHE A 304 16.31 -1.85 6.42
C PHE A 304 16.05 -0.81 5.32
N GLY A 305 16.74 -0.95 4.18
CA GLY A 305 16.54 -0.10 3.01
C GLY A 305 15.13 -0.21 2.44
N ALA A 306 14.64 -1.45 2.27
CA ALA A 306 13.30 -1.72 1.76
C ALA A 306 12.22 -1.11 2.65
N LYS A 307 12.27 -1.34 3.96
CA LYS A 307 11.30 -0.79 4.93
C LYS A 307 11.35 0.73 4.99
N THR A 308 12.53 1.33 4.97
CA THR A 308 12.67 2.80 4.97
C THR A 308 12.05 3.41 3.71
N MET A 309 12.35 2.86 2.54
CA MET A 309 11.81 3.34 1.27
C MET A 309 10.31 3.05 1.12
N GLU A 310 9.81 1.93 1.64
CA GLU A 310 8.38 1.61 1.74
C GLU A 310 7.62 2.72 2.47
N LEU A 311 8.09 3.08 3.67
CA LEU A 311 7.46 4.15 4.45
C LEU A 311 7.54 5.50 3.74
N LEU A 312 8.71 5.86 3.17
CA LEU A 312 8.87 7.14 2.47
C LEU A 312 7.96 7.24 1.25
N SER A 313 7.86 6.17 0.45
CA SER A 313 6.99 6.12 -0.73
C SER A 313 5.52 6.31 -0.34
N LEU A 314 5.05 5.59 0.69
CA LEU A 314 3.69 5.72 1.18
C LEU A 314 3.40 7.10 1.79
N GLY A 315 4.34 7.62 2.59
CA GLY A 315 4.22 8.94 3.20
C GLY A 315 4.17 10.06 2.15
N GLN A 316 5.00 9.97 1.11
CA GLN A 316 5.00 10.92 0.00
C GLN A 316 3.69 10.86 -0.78
N LEU A 317 3.22 9.67 -1.18
CA LEU A 317 1.96 9.52 -1.92
C LEU A 317 0.75 9.98 -1.08
N GLY A 318 0.73 9.69 0.22
CA GLY A 318 -0.29 10.18 1.14
C GLY A 318 -0.32 11.71 1.24
N SER A 319 0.85 12.34 1.42
CA SER A 319 0.97 13.81 1.41
C SER A 319 0.55 14.43 0.07
N GLU A 320 0.94 13.80 -1.03
CA GLU A 320 0.63 14.27 -2.38
C GLU A 320 -0.87 14.18 -2.71
N LEU A 321 -1.56 13.15 -2.22
CA LEU A 321 -3.00 13.02 -2.37
C LEU A 321 -3.72 14.08 -1.54
N ALA A 322 -3.31 14.26 -0.28
CA ALA A 322 -3.88 15.28 0.60
C ALA A 322 -3.74 16.68 -0.01
N TYR A 323 -2.55 17.02 -0.50
CA TYR A 323 -2.29 18.30 -1.19
C TYR A 323 -3.18 18.47 -2.43
N MET A 324 -3.34 17.42 -3.24
CA MET A 324 -4.21 17.47 -4.42
C MET A 324 -5.66 17.74 -4.02
N THR A 325 -6.17 17.07 -2.99
CA THR A 325 -7.55 17.25 -2.54
C THR A 325 -7.78 18.60 -1.87
N ASP A 326 -6.77 19.17 -1.22
CA ASP A 326 -6.81 20.54 -0.69
C ASP A 326 -6.89 21.56 -1.82
N SER A 327 -6.07 21.38 -2.86
CA SER A 327 -6.06 22.22 -4.07
C SER A 327 -7.40 22.20 -4.83
N LEU A 328 -8.20 21.12 -4.76
CA LEU A 328 -9.53 21.07 -5.38
C LEU A 328 -10.50 22.12 -4.82
N SER A 329 -10.38 22.48 -3.54
CA SER A 329 -11.18 23.58 -2.97
C SER A 329 -10.91 24.91 -3.68
N THR A 330 -9.63 25.18 -3.94
CA THR A 330 -9.15 26.39 -4.61
C THR A 330 -9.50 26.37 -6.10
N MET A 331 -9.56 25.18 -6.70
CA MET A 331 -9.96 25.00 -8.09
C MET A 331 -11.35 25.56 -8.40
N TYR A 332 -12.35 25.31 -7.52
CA TYR A 332 -13.70 25.87 -7.71
C TYR A 332 -13.73 27.40 -7.55
N TYR A 333 -12.90 27.93 -6.66
CA TYR A 333 -12.76 29.38 -6.49
C TYR A 333 -12.13 30.04 -7.72
N GLN A 334 -11.10 29.41 -8.30
CA GLN A 334 -10.36 29.90 -9.47
C GLN A 334 -11.04 29.57 -10.81
N SER A 335 -12.28 29.10 -10.81
CA SER A 335 -12.98 28.62 -12.00
C SER A 335 -13.48 29.74 -12.94
N ASN A 336 -12.96 30.97 -12.82
CA ASN A 336 -13.37 32.16 -13.57
C ASN A 336 -14.90 32.42 -13.59
N TRP A 337 -15.62 31.98 -12.55
CA TRP A 337 -17.07 32.16 -12.44
C TRP A 337 -17.47 33.64 -12.45
N GLU A 338 -16.60 34.53 -11.94
CA GLU A 338 -16.77 35.99 -11.99
C GLU A 338 -16.88 36.53 -13.43
N GLN A 339 -16.05 36.00 -14.34
CA GLN A 339 -16.10 36.41 -15.75
C GLN A 339 -17.39 35.95 -16.42
N VAL A 340 -17.86 34.73 -16.09
CA VAL A 340 -19.15 34.23 -16.57
C VAL A 340 -20.31 35.10 -16.07
N LEU A 341 -20.28 35.51 -14.80
CA LEU A 341 -21.28 36.42 -14.23
C LEU A 341 -21.28 37.79 -14.93
N TYR A 342 -20.10 38.33 -15.25
CA TYR A 342 -19.96 39.61 -15.94
C TYR A 342 -20.55 39.58 -17.36
N TYR A 343 -20.35 38.48 -18.10
CA TYR A 343 -20.82 38.37 -19.48
C TYR A 343 -22.25 37.83 -19.63
N SER A 344 -22.78 37.15 -18.62
CA SER A 344 -24.11 36.55 -18.71
C SER A 344 -25.23 37.57 -18.51
N THR A 345 -26.24 37.50 -19.37
CA THR A 345 -27.39 38.42 -19.36
C THR A 345 -28.56 37.95 -18.47
N ASN A 346 -28.49 36.73 -17.89
CA ASN A 346 -29.60 36.15 -17.12
C ASN A 346 -29.34 36.21 -15.60
N PRO A 347 -29.99 37.13 -14.86
CA PRO A 347 -29.73 37.33 -13.43
C PRO A 347 -30.14 36.13 -12.56
N TYR A 348 -31.17 35.38 -12.96
CA TYR A 348 -31.66 34.24 -12.20
C TYR A 348 -30.69 33.05 -12.27
N GLU A 349 -30.14 32.78 -13.44
CA GLU A 349 -29.13 31.73 -13.62
C GLU A 349 -27.79 32.12 -13.00
N ASN A 350 -27.42 33.40 -13.01
CA ASN A 350 -26.27 33.92 -12.28
C ASN A 350 -26.35 33.67 -10.77
N LEU A 351 -27.52 33.92 -10.15
CA LEU A 351 -27.74 33.63 -8.73
C LEU A 351 -27.62 32.12 -8.43
N ARG A 352 -28.16 31.28 -9.31
CA ARG A 352 -28.07 29.82 -9.16
C ARG A 352 -26.64 29.32 -9.30
N LEU A 353 -25.89 29.84 -10.26
CA LEU A 353 -24.46 29.55 -10.43
C LEU A 353 -23.68 29.91 -9.16
N LEU A 354 -23.88 31.12 -8.63
CA LEU A 354 -23.19 31.57 -7.41
C LEU A 354 -23.47 30.64 -6.21
N LYS A 355 -24.72 30.21 -6.02
CA LYS A 355 -25.07 29.23 -4.98
C LYS A 355 -24.33 27.91 -5.16
N VAL A 356 -24.21 27.41 -6.39
CA VAL A 356 -23.49 26.17 -6.68
C VAL A 356 -21.99 26.32 -6.43
N VAL A 357 -21.39 27.45 -6.81
CA VAL A 357 -19.97 27.74 -6.53
C VAL A 357 -19.70 27.74 -5.02
N VAL A 358 -20.54 28.43 -4.24
CA VAL A 358 -20.40 28.47 -2.77
C VAL A 358 -20.48 27.07 -2.16
N ILE A 359 -21.50 26.29 -2.55
CA ILE A 359 -21.65 24.90 -2.07
C ILE A 359 -20.45 24.04 -2.49
N ALA A 360 -19.97 24.19 -3.73
CA ALA A 360 -18.84 23.41 -4.22
C ALA A 360 -17.56 23.72 -3.44
N ILE A 361 -17.31 24.99 -3.10
CA ILE A 361 -16.18 25.39 -2.26
C ILE A 361 -16.35 24.78 -0.85
N GLU A 362 -17.49 25.00 -0.21
CA GLU A 362 -17.74 24.55 1.17
C GLU A 362 -17.62 23.02 1.32
N MET A 363 -18.16 22.26 0.36
CA MET A 363 -18.05 20.79 0.35
C MET A 363 -16.62 20.28 0.18
N ASN A 364 -15.73 21.06 -0.44
CA ASN A 364 -14.35 20.67 -0.73
C ASN A 364 -13.31 21.30 0.20
N CYS A 365 -13.72 22.16 1.15
CA CYS A 365 -12.83 22.74 2.16
C CYS A 365 -12.19 21.71 3.10
N LYS A 366 -12.67 20.46 3.11
CA LYS A 366 -12.08 19.37 3.90
C LYS A 366 -11.31 18.44 2.98
N PRO A 367 -9.97 18.56 2.91
CA PRO A 367 -9.16 17.63 2.14
C PRO A 367 -9.30 16.20 2.66
N TYR A 368 -9.20 15.25 1.73
CA TYR A 368 -9.20 13.84 2.06
C TYR A 368 -7.80 13.42 2.52
N TYR A 369 -7.74 12.79 3.69
CA TYR A 369 -6.51 12.25 4.25
C TYR A 369 -6.68 10.75 4.46
N MET A 370 -5.70 9.97 4.00
CA MET A 370 -5.61 8.57 4.40
C MET A 370 -5.17 8.49 5.86
N MET A 371 -5.91 7.75 6.70
CA MET A 371 -5.62 7.63 8.13
C MET A 371 -5.44 6.16 8.57
N GLY A 372 -4.49 5.95 9.49
CA GLY A 372 -4.35 4.68 10.21
C GLY A 372 -5.17 4.70 11.49
N LEU A 373 -6.21 3.88 11.58
CA LEU A 373 -7.20 3.80 12.66
C LEU A 373 -7.77 5.17 13.13
N LYS A 374 -7.80 6.18 12.24
CA LYS A 374 -8.10 7.59 12.58
C LYS A 374 -7.18 8.20 13.64
N TYR A 375 -6.08 7.52 13.98
CA TYR A 375 -5.12 7.95 15.00
C TYR A 375 -4.05 8.89 14.42
N PHE A 376 -3.57 8.57 13.22
CA PHE A 376 -2.59 9.39 12.52
C PHE A 376 -2.90 9.49 11.02
N ARG A 377 -2.49 10.60 10.42
CA ARG A 377 -2.56 10.82 8.97
C ARG A 377 -1.32 10.23 8.31
N VAL A 378 -1.51 9.42 7.27
CA VAL A 378 -0.42 8.91 6.44
C VAL A 378 0.16 10.08 5.66
N SER A 379 1.30 10.58 6.12
CA SER A 379 2.01 11.70 5.53
C SER A 379 3.50 11.52 5.67
N LEU A 380 4.26 12.20 4.82
CA LEU A 380 5.71 12.24 4.90
C LEU A 380 6.19 12.71 6.29
N GLN A 381 5.48 13.65 6.92
CA GLN A 381 5.81 14.13 8.25
C GLN A 381 5.65 13.04 9.32
N ALA A 382 4.60 12.21 9.24
CA ALA A 382 4.42 11.09 10.15
C ALA A 382 5.55 10.06 10.01
N VAL A 383 5.96 9.77 8.76
CA VAL A 383 7.08 8.87 8.46
C VAL A 383 8.39 9.42 9.00
N LEU A 384 8.69 10.71 8.79
CA LEU A 384 9.90 11.33 9.32
C LEU A 384 9.96 11.27 10.85
N LYS A 385 8.83 11.44 11.55
CA LYS A 385 8.78 11.25 13.01
C LYS A 385 9.08 9.82 13.43
N ILE A 386 8.59 8.82 12.70
CA ILE A 386 8.90 7.41 12.96
C ILE A 386 10.38 7.14 12.75
N LEU A 387 10.96 7.63 11.66
CA LEU A 387 12.39 7.49 11.39
C LEU A 387 13.23 8.16 12.48
N GLN A 388 12.91 9.40 12.85
CA GLN A 388 13.58 10.11 13.95
C GLN A 388 13.50 9.34 15.28
N GLY A 389 12.32 8.79 15.61
CA GLY A 389 12.13 7.95 16.78
C GLY A 389 13.01 6.69 16.73
N ALA A 390 12.95 5.95 15.63
CA ALA A 390 13.73 4.73 15.44
C ALA A 390 15.25 4.99 15.54
N PHE A 391 15.75 6.05 14.91
CA PHE A 391 17.16 6.43 14.99
C PHE A 391 17.57 6.90 16.40
N SER A 392 16.70 7.63 17.11
CA SER A 392 16.98 8.04 18.49
C SER A 392 17.13 6.82 19.42
N TYR A 393 16.24 5.82 19.28
CA TYR A 393 16.34 4.57 20.02
C TYR A 393 17.55 3.73 19.59
N PHE A 394 17.89 3.71 18.31
CA PHE A 394 19.11 3.07 17.82
C PHE A 394 20.36 3.69 18.47
N THR A 395 20.48 5.02 18.50
CA THR A 395 21.60 5.70 19.16
C THR A 395 21.66 5.38 20.66
N PHE A 396 20.51 5.32 21.33
CA PHE A 396 20.44 4.91 22.73
C PHE A 396 20.95 3.47 22.93
N LEU A 397 20.51 2.51 22.11
CA LEU A 397 20.99 1.13 22.17
C LEU A 397 22.51 1.03 21.94
N THR A 398 23.06 1.82 21.02
CA THR A 398 24.51 1.86 20.80
C THR A 398 25.28 2.46 21.98
N SER A 399 24.66 3.31 22.79
CA SER A 399 25.31 3.94 23.96
C SER A 399 25.32 3.08 25.23
N ILE A 400 24.45 2.07 25.31
CA ILE A 400 24.37 1.12 26.45
C ILE A 400 25.38 -0.01 26.33
N ARG A 401 25.91 -0.23 25.13
CA ARG A 401 26.98 -1.16 24.86
C ARG A 401 28.33 -0.53 25.21
#